data_AF-A0A501W2W3-F1
#
_entry.id   AF-A0A501W2W3-F1
#
_cell.length_a   1.000
_cell.length_b   1.000
_cell.length_c   1.000
_cell.angle_alpha   90.00
_cell.angle_beta   90.00
_cell.angle_gamma   90.00
#
_symmetry.space_group_name_H-M   'P 1'
#
loop_
_entity.id
_entity.type
_entity.pdbx_description
1 polymer ?
#
loop_
_entity_poly.entity_id
_entity_poly.type
_entity_poly.pdbx_seq_one_letter_code
_entity_poly.pdbx_strand_id
1 'polypeptide(L)'
;MNKRQQFLSSFLGALGAEEIKWTEITDKIVAGTAIYDKTDPEELQDFKWQMTESKSPDDKTQILIDHIFEENLLDIDRLKKPISEIQVPGLTDQEKDSAFDKLFKVRVKMIDEGEETDFYFIHQ
;
A
#
# COMPACT_ATOMS: atom_id res chain seq x y z
N MET A 1 13.01 7.61 5.12
CA MET A 1 12.34 6.88 4.02
C MET A 1 12.14 7.81 2.85
N ASN A 2 12.19 7.29 1.63
CA ASN A 2 11.74 8.02 0.44
C ASN A 2 10.20 7.95 0.29
N LYS A 3 9.61 8.65 -0.68
CA LYS A 3 8.14 8.69 -0.85
C LYS A 3 7.57 7.29 -1.10
N ARG A 4 8.27 6.47 -1.87
CA ARG A 4 7.83 5.10 -2.20
C ARG A 4 7.78 4.19 -0.98
N GLN A 5 8.79 4.26 -0.11
CA GLN A 5 8.83 3.48 1.13
C GLN A 5 7.75 3.94 2.11
N GLN A 6 7.55 5.25 2.24
CA GLN A 6 6.48 5.81 3.08
C GLN A 6 5.12 5.29 2.61
N PHE A 7 4.84 5.41 1.31
CA PHE A 7 3.61 4.90 0.73
C PHE A 7 3.42 3.40 0.96
N LEU A 8 4.44 2.58 0.68
CA LEU A 8 4.37 1.13 0.87
C LEU A 8 4.17 0.73 2.33
N SER A 9 4.72 1.50 3.28
CA SER A 9 4.54 1.24 4.70
C SER A 9 3.07 1.35 5.10
N SER A 10 2.40 2.43 4.69
CA SER A 10 0.97 2.60 4.94
C SER A 10 0.11 1.66 4.10
N PHE A 11 0.49 1.41 2.85
CA PHE A 11 -0.26 0.55 1.94
C PHE A 11 -0.28 -0.91 2.39
N LEU A 12 0.88 -1.50 2.67
CA LEU A 12 0.97 -2.88 3.16
C LEU A 12 0.50 -2.97 4.62
N GLY A 13 0.72 -1.92 5.42
CA GLY A 13 0.19 -1.82 6.78
C GLY A 13 -1.34 -1.84 6.81
N ALA A 14 -2.00 -1.13 5.89
CA ALA A 14 -3.46 -1.17 5.75
C ALA A 14 -3.98 -2.57 5.41
N LEU A 15 -3.19 -3.36 4.69
CA LEU A 15 -3.46 -4.76 4.34
C LEU A 15 -3.08 -5.74 5.46
N GLY A 16 -2.58 -5.25 6.59
CA GLY A 16 -2.31 -6.04 7.80
C GLY A 16 -0.83 -6.25 8.12
N ALA A 17 0.11 -5.78 7.31
CA ALA A 17 1.54 -5.98 7.60
C ALA A 17 1.96 -5.21 8.86
N GLU A 18 2.55 -5.90 9.83
CA GLU A 18 3.09 -5.30 11.05
C GLU A 18 4.46 -4.64 10.85
N GLU A 19 5.25 -5.20 9.94
CA GLU A 19 6.60 -4.72 9.65
C GLU A 19 6.98 -4.97 8.19
N ILE A 20 7.87 -4.12 7.67
CA ILE A 20 8.49 -4.34 6.36
C ILE A 20 10.00 -4.42 6.52
N LYS A 21 10.57 -5.52 6.04
CA LYS A 21 12.01 -5.69 5.87
C LYS A 21 12.41 -5.36 4.44
N TRP A 22 12.99 -4.19 4.23
CA TRP A 22 13.45 -3.74 2.91
C TRP A 22 14.68 -4.52 2.44
N THR A 23 14.69 -4.96 1.18
CA THR A 23 15.79 -5.75 0.60
C THR A 23 16.45 -5.06 -0.60
N GLU A 24 15.68 -4.37 -1.44
CA GLU A 24 16.20 -3.66 -2.61
C GLU A 24 15.54 -2.27 -2.74
N ILE A 25 16.34 -1.22 -2.86
CA ILE A 25 15.86 0.13 -3.13
C ILE A 25 16.76 0.74 -4.21
N THR A 26 16.22 0.88 -5.41
CA THR A 26 16.87 1.54 -6.54
C THR A 26 16.06 2.74 -7.01
N ASP A 27 16.49 3.39 -8.09
CA ASP A 27 15.74 4.47 -8.75
C ASP A 27 14.40 3.99 -9.33
N LYS A 28 14.27 2.69 -9.64
CA LYS A 28 13.11 2.09 -10.32
C LYS A 28 12.36 1.05 -9.51
N ILE A 29 12.96 0.52 -8.45
CA ILE A 29 12.42 -0.62 -7.70
C ILE A 29 12.46 -0.31 -6.21
N VAL A 30 11.41 -0.73 -5.51
CA VAL A 30 11.41 -0.97 -4.06
C VAL A 30 10.94 -2.39 -3.82
N ALA A 31 11.71 -3.19 -3.10
CA ALA A 31 11.39 -4.58 -2.75
C ALA A 31 11.70 -4.84 -1.28
N GLY A 32 11.05 -5.87 -0.75
CA GLY A 32 11.19 -6.28 0.64
C GLY A 32 10.30 -7.45 0.98
N THR A 33 10.21 -7.74 2.26
CA THR A 33 9.31 -8.74 2.83
C THR A 33 8.32 -8.02 3.75
N ALA A 34 7.02 -8.19 3.49
CA ALA A 34 5.97 -7.82 4.42
C ALA A 34 5.81 -8.92 5.47
N ILE A 35 5.72 -8.53 6.74
CA ILE A 35 5.63 -9.44 7.89
C ILE A 35 4.27 -9.21 8.55
N TYR A 36 3.40 -10.22 8.55
CA TYR A 36 2.05 -10.15 9.11
C TYR A 36 1.97 -10.72 10.52
N ASP A 37 2.74 -11.77 10.82
CA ASP A 37 2.95 -12.27 12.18
C ASP A 37 4.44 -12.58 12.38
N LYS A 38 5.09 -11.89 13.32
CA LYS A 38 6.53 -12.07 13.61
C LYS A 38 6.86 -13.42 14.23
N THR A 39 5.85 -14.13 14.72
CA THR A 39 5.98 -15.44 15.38
C THR A 39 5.71 -16.60 14.45
N ASP A 40 5.10 -16.35 13.28
CA ASP A 40 4.80 -17.36 12.28
C ASP A 40 5.62 -17.13 10.99
N PRO A 41 6.59 -18.00 10.64
CA PRO A 41 7.35 -17.86 9.42
C PRO A 41 6.54 -18.07 8.14
N GLU A 42 5.30 -18.61 8.22
CA GLU A 42 4.40 -18.72 7.07
C GLU A 42 3.66 -17.40 6.78
N GLU A 43 3.61 -16.47 7.74
CA GLU A 43 2.95 -15.16 7.61
C GLU A 43 3.93 -14.07 7.11
N LEU A 44 4.75 -14.44 6.12
CA LEU A 44 5.73 -13.61 5.46
C LEU A 44 5.47 -13.60 3.95
N GLN A 45 5.53 -12.44 3.32
CA GLN A 45 5.35 -12.33 1.87
C GLN A 45 6.34 -11.35 1.25
N ASP A 46 7.18 -11.87 0.35
CA ASP A 46 8.08 -11.03 -0.43
C ASP A 46 7.28 -10.23 -1.46
N PHE A 47 7.75 -8.99 -1.71
CA PHE A 47 7.12 -8.09 -2.65
C PHE A 47 8.13 -7.31 -3.48
N LYS A 48 7.67 -6.84 -4.63
CA LYS A 48 8.42 -5.95 -5.51
C LYS A 48 7.51 -4.89 -6.13
N TRP A 49 7.96 -3.65 -6.09
CA TRP A 49 7.25 -2.54 -6.71
C TRP A 49 8.14 -1.80 -7.70
N GLN A 50 7.78 -1.89 -8.97
CA GLN A 50 8.45 -1.16 -10.05
C GLN A 50 7.89 0.26 -10.14
N MET A 51 8.46 1.17 -9.36
CA MET A 51 8.04 2.56 -9.29
C MET A 51 9.25 3.49 -9.13
N THR A 52 9.27 4.58 -9.89
CA THR A 52 10.26 5.67 -9.72
C THR A 52 9.74 6.71 -8.74
N GLU A 53 10.63 7.46 -8.08
CA GLU A 53 10.20 8.55 -7.17
C GLU A 53 9.26 9.55 -7.85
N SER A 54 9.53 9.94 -9.10
CA SER A 54 8.71 10.88 -9.86
C SER A 54 7.31 10.37 -10.23
N LYS A 55 7.09 9.06 -10.18
CA LYS A 55 5.81 8.40 -10.48
C LYS A 55 5.14 7.86 -9.23
N SER A 56 5.78 8.00 -8.07
CA SER A 56 5.20 7.61 -6.80
C SER A 56 3.86 8.33 -6.57
N PRO A 57 2.92 7.72 -5.84
CA PRO A 57 1.68 8.36 -5.45
C PRO A 57 1.93 9.75 -4.85
N ASP A 58 1.07 10.70 -5.21
CA ASP A 58 1.20 12.06 -4.75
C ASP A 58 0.81 12.20 -3.27
N ASP A 59 1.07 13.36 -2.69
CA ASP A 59 0.87 13.61 -1.27
C ASP A 59 -0.61 13.44 -0.85
N LYS A 60 -1.57 13.62 -1.77
CA LYS A 60 -3.00 13.39 -1.49
C LYS A 60 -3.32 11.91 -1.42
N THR A 61 -2.75 11.12 -2.31
CA THR A 61 -2.87 9.65 -2.28
C THR A 61 -2.16 9.08 -1.06
N GLN A 62 -1.06 9.71 -0.62
CA GLN A 62 -0.39 9.38 0.65
C GLN A 62 -1.32 9.64 1.85
N ILE A 63 -1.89 10.85 1.98
CA ILE A 63 -2.83 11.19 3.06
C ILE A 63 -4.01 10.21 3.10
N LEU A 64 -4.52 9.83 1.93
CA LEU A 64 -5.61 8.85 1.84
C LEU A 64 -5.20 7.48 2.40
N ILE A 65 -4.06 6.93 1.98
CA ILE A 65 -3.65 5.59 2.44
C ILE A 65 -3.27 5.58 3.92
N ASP A 66 -2.70 6.68 4.42
CA ASP A 66 -2.43 6.87 5.85
C ASP A 66 -3.74 6.81 6.64
N HIS A 67 -4.77 7.54 6.18
CA HIS A 67 -6.09 7.51 6.83
C HIS A 67 -6.76 6.13 6.78
N ILE A 68 -6.67 5.42 5.64
CA ILE A 68 -7.20 4.05 5.51
C ILE A 68 -6.53 3.10 6.51
N PHE A 69 -5.21 3.23 6.67
CA PHE A 69 -4.42 2.44 7.61
C PHE A 69 -4.78 2.77 9.06
N GLU A 70 -4.73 4.04 9.44
CA GLU A 70 -4.96 4.51 10.81
C GLU A 70 -6.37 4.18 11.32
N GLU A 71 -7.39 4.33 10.47
CA GLU A 71 -8.78 4.05 10.83
C GLU A 71 -9.20 2.59 10.55
N ASN A 72 -8.25 1.73 10.12
CA ASN A 72 -8.48 0.32 9.80
C ASN A 72 -9.72 0.13 8.88
N LEU A 73 -9.71 0.80 7.73
CA LEU A 73 -10.86 0.84 6.82
C LEU A 73 -10.93 -0.34 5.85
N LEU A 74 -9.99 -1.29 5.91
CA LEU A 74 -9.98 -2.48 5.06
C LEU A 74 -10.43 -3.74 5.79
N ASP A 75 -11.20 -4.55 5.08
CA ASP A 75 -11.49 -5.96 5.34
C ASP A 75 -10.65 -6.76 4.34
N ILE A 76 -9.48 -7.20 4.78
CA ILE A 76 -8.40 -7.75 3.93
C ILE A 76 -7.90 -6.70 2.93
N ASP A 77 -8.41 -6.71 1.70
CA ASP A 77 -8.04 -5.80 0.60
C ASP A 77 -9.20 -4.90 0.16
N ARG A 78 -10.39 -5.11 0.72
CA ARG A 78 -11.62 -4.40 0.35
C ARG A 78 -11.98 -3.33 1.38
N LEU A 79 -12.39 -2.15 0.91
CA LEU A 79 -12.94 -1.11 1.78
C LEU A 79 -14.18 -1.62 2.54
N LYS A 80 -14.22 -1.39 3.86
CA LYS A 80 -15.35 -1.71 4.73
C LYS A 80 -16.60 -0.88 4.46
N LYS A 81 -16.43 0.29 3.83
CA LYS A 81 -17.49 1.26 3.55
C LYS A 81 -17.34 1.85 2.15
N PRO A 82 -18.42 2.33 1.53
CA PRO A 82 -18.34 3.04 0.27
C PRO A 82 -17.49 4.32 0.37
N ILE A 83 -16.80 4.71 -0.72
CA ILE A 83 -16.01 5.96 -0.80
C ILE A 83 -16.82 7.20 -0.37
N SER A 84 -18.12 7.24 -0.66
CA SER A 84 -19.01 8.35 -0.29
C SER A 84 -19.14 8.54 1.23
N GLU A 85 -18.93 7.47 2.01
CA GLU A 85 -19.03 7.49 3.48
C GLU A 85 -17.68 7.73 4.17
N ILE A 86 -16.58 7.69 3.41
CA ILE A 86 -15.24 7.92 3.94
C ILE A 86 -14.93 9.42 3.86
N GLN A 87 -14.61 9.99 5.01
CA GLN A 87 -14.21 11.39 5.17
C GLN A 87 -12.74 11.43 5.50
N VAL A 88 -11.92 12.01 4.63
CA VAL A 88 -10.47 12.07 4.81
C VAL A 88 -10.09 13.49 5.23
N PRO A 89 -9.72 13.73 6.51
CA PRO A 89 -9.34 15.05 6.96
C PRO A 89 -8.20 15.64 6.11
N GLY A 90 -8.36 16.89 5.68
CA GLY A 90 -7.36 17.60 4.87
C GLY A 90 -7.50 17.41 3.35
N LEU A 91 -8.45 16.60 2.87
CA LEU A 91 -8.80 16.51 1.45
C LEU A 91 -10.21 17.05 1.21
N THR A 92 -10.39 17.74 0.08
CA THR A 92 -11.73 17.99 -0.47
C THR A 92 -12.30 16.72 -1.11
N ASP A 93 -13.63 16.66 -1.34
CA ASP A 93 -14.26 15.50 -1.99
C ASP A 93 -13.63 15.18 -3.36
N GLN A 94 -13.37 16.20 -4.18
CA GLN A 94 -12.72 16.02 -5.49
C GLN A 94 -11.30 15.43 -5.38
N GLU A 95 -10.54 15.87 -4.37
CA GLU A 95 -9.19 15.37 -4.13
C GLU A 95 -9.20 13.93 -3.61
N LYS A 96 -10.15 13.63 -2.70
CA LYS A 96 -10.39 12.28 -2.19
C LYS A 96 -10.73 11.32 -3.33
N ASP A 97 -11.68 11.68 -4.19
CA ASP A 97 -12.09 10.83 -5.32
C ASP A 97 -10.91 10.57 -6.28
N SER A 98 -10.15 11.62 -6.60
CA SER A 98 -8.94 11.48 -7.43
C SER A 98 -7.85 10.62 -6.76
N ALA A 99 -7.73 10.68 -5.44
CA ALA A 99 -6.78 9.87 -4.68
C ALA A 99 -7.20 8.39 -4.68
N PHE A 100 -8.50 8.08 -4.51
CA PHE A 100 -9.00 6.70 -4.62
C PHE A 100 -8.76 6.12 -6.02
N ASP A 101 -9.04 6.89 -7.08
CA ASP A 101 -8.78 6.47 -8.46
C ASP A 101 -7.32 6.09 -8.71
N LYS A 102 -6.38 6.76 -8.05
CA LYS A 102 -4.95 6.46 -8.11
C LYS A 102 -4.61 5.25 -7.27
N LEU A 103 -5.11 5.19 -6.03
CA LEU A 103 -4.88 4.10 -5.10
C LEU A 103 -5.33 2.76 -5.69
N PHE A 104 -6.51 2.70 -6.30
CA PHE A 104 -7.05 1.47 -6.91
C PHE A 104 -6.28 1.01 -8.15
N LYS A 105 -5.39 1.83 -8.70
CA LYS A 105 -4.49 1.45 -9.80
C LYS A 105 -3.13 0.98 -9.30
N VAL A 106 -2.84 1.12 -8.01
CA VAL A 106 -1.60 0.62 -7.42
C VAL A 106 -1.60 -0.91 -7.48
N ARG A 107 -0.50 -1.45 -7.99
CA ARG A 107 -0.23 -2.88 -8.06
C ARG A 107 1.18 -3.11 -7.55
N VAL A 108 1.31 -3.80 -6.43
CA VAL A 108 2.60 -4.20 -5.85
C VAL A 108 2.71 -5.71 -6.03
N LYS A 109 3.74 -6.18 -6.72
CA LYS A 109 3.90 -7.61 -7.03
C LYS A 109 4.18 -8.39 -5.75
N MET A 110 3.53 -9.53 -5.60
CA MET A 110 3.93 -10.61 -4.68
C MET A 110 4.97 -11.48 -5.36
N ILE A 111 5.97 -11.90 -4.58
CA ILE A 111 7.04 -12.78 -5.03
C ILE A 111 6.97 -14.08 -4.22
N ASP A 112 6.78 -15.21 -4.88
CA ASP A 112 6.82 -16.54 -4.27
C ASP A 112 7.91 -17.36 -4.94
N GLU A 113 8.76 -18.00 -4.13
CA GLU A 113 9.89 -18.79 -4.62
C GLU A 113 10.80 -18.05 -5.64
N GLY A 114 10.83 -16.71 -5.58
CA GLY A 114 11.60 -15.85 -6.49
C GLY A 114 10.89 -15.46 -7.79
N GLU A 115 9.64 -15.89 -7.99
CA GLU A 115 8.83 -15.56 -9.16
C GLU A 115 7.67 -14.59 -8.83
N GLU A 116 7.32 -13.73 -9.79
CA GLU A 116 6.16 -12.83 -9.66
C GLU A 116 4.86 -13.62 -9.84
N THR A 117 4.04 -13.73 -8.78
CA THR A 117 2.82 -14.54 -8.77
C THR A 117 1.55 -13.70 -8.90
N ASP A 118 1.25 -12.90 -7.89
CA ASP A 118 0.06 -12.02 -7.84
C ASP A 118 0.44 -10.58 -7.44
N PHE A 119 -0.54 -9.81 -6.99
CA PHE A 119 -0.37 -8.44 -6.59
C PHE A 119 -1.19 -8.12 -5.35
N TYR A 120 -0.60 -7.29 -4.50
CA TYR A 120 -1.39 -6.47 -3.60
C TYR A 120 -2.10 -5.35 -4.36
N PHE A 121 -3.37 -5.17 -4.04
CA PHE A 121 -4.19 -4.05 -4.47
C PHE A 121 -5.24 -3.76 -3.40
N ILE A 122 -5.86 -2.58 -3.50
CA ILE A 122 -7.03 -2.22 -2.68
C ILE A 122 -8.19 -1.98 -3.64
N HIS A 123 -9.38 -2.42 -3.25
CA HIS A 123 -10.60 -2.17 -4.00
C HIS A 123 -11.80 -1.86 -3.08
N GLN A 124 -12.94 -1.58 -3.69
CA GLN A 124 -14.23 -1.40 -3.02
C GLN A 124 -15.18 -2.54 -3.39
#